data_AF-A0A6C0JE50-F1
#
_entry.id   AF-A0A6C0JE50-F1
#
_cell.length_a   1.000
_cell.length_b   1.000
_cell.length_c   1.000
_cell.angle_alpha   90.00
_cell.angle_beta   90.00
_cell.angle_gamma   90.00
#
_symmetry.space_group_name_H-M   'P 1'
#
loop_
_entity.id
_entity.type
_entity.pdbx_description
1 polymer ?
#
loop_
_entity_poly.entity_id
_entity_poly.type
_entity_poly.pdbx_seq_one_letter_code
_entity_poly.pdbx_strand_id
1 'polypeptide(L)'
;MDKRLEEVNVFTRPYMGALIFYVSWIFIHYVTVHLYAYWCTPFGIIGLLTSPFTVTTPICRGLEWSIHNGSTIINNMWIIIGSWLMTHIFTTKLN
;
A
#
# COMPACT_ATOMS: atom_id res chain seq x y z
N MET A 1 31.34 18.57 13.47
CA MET A 1 30.19 17.98 12.76
C MET A 1 29.61 19.09 11.88
N ASP A 2 29.50 18.87 10.57
CA ASP A 2 29.17 19.92 9.59
C ASP A 2 27.65 20.23 9.58
N LYS A 3 27.27 21.50 9.78
CA LYS A 3 25.86 21.94 9.87
C LYS A 3 25.06 21.66 8.59
N ARG A 4 25.75 21.61 7.44
CA ARG A 4 25.13 21.27 6.15
C ARG A 4 24.60 19.83 6.12
N LEU A 5 25.26 18.90 6.79
CA LEU A 5 24.80 17.52 6.89
C LEU A 5 23.55 17.39 7.78
N GLU A 6 23.41 18.27 8.77
CA GLU A 6 22.25 18.30 9.67
C GLU A 6 20.99 18.78 8.92
N GLU A 7 21.11 19.83 8.08
CA GLU A 7 20.01 20.33 7.25
C GLU A 7 19.53 19.30 6.21
N VAL A 8 20.48 18.63 5.54
CA VAL A 8 20.13 17.57 4.56
C VAL A 8 19.48 16.38 5.25
N ASN A 9 19.96 15.97 6.44
CA ASN A 9 19.39 14.86 7.19
C ASN A 9 17.98 15.13 7.73
N VAL A 10 17.67 16.38 8.10
CA VAL A 10 16.32 16.78 8.54
C VAL A 10 15.32 16.69 7.39
N PHE A 11 15.71 17.12 6.18
CA PHE A 11 14.83 17.05 5.01
C PHE A 11 14.72 15.64 4.45
N THR A 12 15.82 14.90 4.30
CA THR A 12 15.82 13.59 3.60
C THR A 12 15.21 12.44 4.42
N ARG A 13 15.29 12.49 5.75
CA ARG A 13 14.72 11.46 6.66
C ARG A 13 13.23 11.15 6.41
N PRO A 14 12.31 12.14 6.36
CA PRO A 14 10.88 11.86 6.17
C PRO A 14 10.57 11.27 4.80
N TYR A 15 11.22 11.74 3.73
CA TYR A 15 10.99 11.21 2.38
C TYR A 15 11.48 9.77 2.23
N MET A 16 12.65 9.45 2.78
CA MET A 16 13.17 8.08 2.78
C MET A 16 12.26 7.13 3.58
N GLY A 17 11.74 7.58 4.72
CA GLY A 17 10.78 6.80 5.52
C GLY A 17 9.47 6.53 4.76
N ALA A 18 8.92 7.54 4.09
CA ALA A 18 7.71 7.40 3.30
C ALA A 18 7.88 6.43 2.11
N LEU A 19 9.04 6.47 1.46
CA LEU A 19 9.35 5.58 0.34
C LEU A 19 9.48 4.12 0.78
N ILE A 20 10.20 3.85 1.88
CA ILE A 20 10.32 2.50 2.44
C ILE A 20 8.94 1.97 2.86
N PHE A 21 8.13 2.80 3.52
CA PHE A 21 6.77 2.43 3.91
C PHE A 21 5.92 2.06 2.69
N TYR A 22 5.96 2.85 1.63
CA TYR A 22 5.22 2.60 0.40
C TYR A 22 5.62 1.28 -0.29
N VAL A 23 6.93 1.05 -0.46
CA VAL A 23 7.45 -0.19 -1.05
C VAL A 23 7.09 -1.40 -0.20
N SER A 24 7.13 -1.27 1.12
CA SER A 24 6.72 -2.33 2.05
C SER A 24 5.25 -2.71 1.86
N TRP A 25 4.36 -1.73 1.71
CA TRP A 25 2.94 -1.99 1.46
C TRP A 25 2.66 -2.61 0.10
N ILE A 26 3.41 -2.23 -0.94
CA ILE A 26 3.33 -2.90 -2.25
C ILE A 26 3.70 -4.37 -2.12
N PHE A 27 4.80 -4.67 -1.42
CA PHE A 27 5.25 -6.04 -1.22
C PHE A 27 4.22 -6.86 -0.42
N ILE A 28 3.73 -6.31 0.70
CA ILE A 28 2.68 -6.95 1.52
C ILE A 28 1.43 -7.19 0.68
N HIS A 29 0.96 -6.20 -0.08
CA HIS A 29 -0.21 -6.34 -0.94
C HIS A 29 -0.02 -7.45 -1.98
N TYR A 30 1.13 -7.47 -2.66
CA TYR A 30 1.44 -8.50 -3.65
C TYR A 30 1.41 -9.90 -3.03
N VAL A 31 2.13 -10.11 -1.92
CA VAL A 31 2.20 -11.44 -1.27
C VAL A 31 0.84 -11.88 -0.75
N THR A 32 0.10 -10.97 -0.10
CA THR A 32 -1.19 -11.32 0.54
C THR A 32 -2.26 -11.69 -0.47
N VAL A 33 -2.35 -11.02 -1.63
CA VAL A 33 -3.29 -11.38 -2.70
C VAL A 33 -3.02 -12.78 -3.25
N HIS A 34 -1.75 -13.12 -3.50
CA HIS A 34 -1.40 -14.44 -4.03
C HIS A 34 -1.61 -15.54 -2.98
N LEU A 35 -1.26 -15.28 -1.72
CA LEU A 35 -1.46 -16.24 -0.65
C LEU A 35 -2.95 -16.47 -0.37
N TYR A 36 -3.77 -15.42 -0.44
CA TYR A 36 -5.22 -15.52 -0.29
C TYR A 36 -5.84 -16.37 -1.40
N ALA A 37 -5.46 -16.14 -2.66
CA ALA A 37 -5.95 -16.93 -3.79
C ALA A 37 -5.56 -18.42 -3.68
N TYR A 38 -4.37 -18.72 -3.16
CA TYR A 38 -3.90 -20.09 -3.03
C TYR A 38 -4.51 -20.84 -1.84
N TRP A 39 -4.68 -20.18 -0.68
CA TRP A 39 -5.13 -20.85 0.56
C TRP A 39 -6.61 -20.68 0.85
N CYS A 40 -7.17 -19.49 0.61
CA CYS A 40 -8.52 -19.15 1.04
C CYS A 40 -9.55 -19.46 -0.05
N THR A 41 -9.18 -19.29 -1.32
CA THR A 41 -10.07 -19.49 -2.46
C THR A 41 -9.37 -20.24 -3.60
N PRO A 42 -8.93 -21.51 -3.36
CA PRO A 42 -8.26 -22.28 -4.40
C PRO A 42 -9.17 -22.48 -5.61
N PHE A 43 -8.57 -22.58 -6.79
CA PHE A 43 -9.33 -22.72 -8.04
C PHE A 43 -10.08 -24.06 -8.09
N GLY A 44 -11.34 -24.04 -8.53
CA GLY A 44 -12.18 -25.23 -8.73
C GLY A 44 -13.47 -25.23 -7.90
N ILE A 45 -14.35 -26.22 -8.17
CA ILE A 45 -15.68 -26.32 -7.54
C ILE A 45 -15.57 -26.58 -6.04
N ILE A 46 -14.60 -27.42 -5.62
CA ILE A 46 -14.36 -27.68 -4.19
C ILE A 46 -13.94 -26.39 -3.49
N GLY A 47 -13.02 -25.62 -4.08
CA GLY A 47 -12.58 -24.34 -3.54
C GLY A 47 -13.73 -23.33 -3.40
N LEU A 48 -14.65 -23.29 -4.38
CA LEU A 48 -15.86 -22.48 -4.30
C LEU A 48 -16.76 -22.89 -3.13
N LEU A 49 -16.99 -24.18 -2.94
CA LEU A 49 -17.82 -24.70 -1.84
C LEU A 49 -17.17 -24.51 -0.46
N THR A 50 -15.84 -24.60 -0.38
CA THR A 50 -15.10 -24.40 0.88
C THR A 50 -14.87 -22.92 1.21
N SER A 51 -14.93 -22.02 0.22
CA SER A 51 -14.68 -20.58 0.38
C SER A 51 -15.45 -19.87 1.51
N PRO A 52 -16.75 -20.11 1.74
CA PRO A 52 -17.46 -19.45 2.86
C PRO A 52 -16.97 -19.91 4.24
N PHE A 53 -16.38 -21.10 4.33
CA PHE A 53 -15.83 -21.61 5.59
C PHE A 53 -14.40 -21.12 5.79
N THR A 54 -13.56 -21.19 4.75
CA THR A 54 -12.15 -20.78 4.82
C THR A 54 -12.00 -19.27 5.06
N VAL A 55 -12.88 -18.43 4.51
CA VAL A 55 -12.81 -16.97 4.72
C VAL A 55 -13.02 -16.55 6.18
N THR A 56 -13.75 -17.34 6.97
CA THR A 56 -13.97 -17.06 8.40
C THR A 56 -12.77 -17.44 9.28
N THR A 57 -11.78 -18.14 8.72
CA THR A 57 -10.57 -18.47 9.45
C THR A 57 -9.75 -17.20 9.75
N PRO A 58 -9.06 -17.15 10.91
CA PRO A 58 -8.29 -15.97 11.29
C PRO A 58 -7.17 -15.63 10.29
N ILE A 59 -6.61 -16.65 9.63
CA ILE A 59 -5.56 -16.48 8.60
C ILE A 59 -6.13 -15.74 7.39
N CYS A 60 -7.22 -16.26 6.81
CA CYS A 60 -7.84 -15.64 5.64
C CYS A 60 -8.41 -14.26 5.93
N ARG A 61 -8.98 -14.06 7.12
CA ARG A 61 -9.47 -12.74 7.54
C ARG A 61 -8.34 -11.72 7.71
N GLY A 62 -7.19 -12.14 8.23
CA GLY A 62 -5.99 -11.29 8.31
C GLY A 62 -5.46 -10.91 6.93
N LEU A 63 -5.37 -11.87 6.02
CA LEU A 63 -4.96 -11.63 4.63
C LEU A 63 -5.92 -10.68 3.91
N GLU A 64 -7.23 -10.89 4.03
CA GLU A 64 -8.26 -10.01 3.47
C GLU A 64 -8.11 -8.57 4.00
N TRP A 65 -7.92 -8.41 5.32
CA TRP A 65 -7.67 -7.11 5.91
C TRP A 65 -6.42 -6.45 5.33
N SER A 66 -5.31 -7.17 5.19
CA SER A 66 -4.08 -6.64 4.59
C SER A 66 -4.28 -6.24 3.13
N ILE A 67 -5.06 -6.99 2.35
CA ILE A 67 -5.39 -6.66 0.96
C ILE A 67 -6.17 -5.36 0.90
N HIS A 68 -7.23 -5.22 1.72
CA HIS A 68 -8.09 -4.04 1.71
C HIS A 68 -7.36 -2.78 2.21
N ASN A 69 -6.62 -2.88 3.31
CA ASN A 69 -5.88 -1.75 3.86
C ASN A 69 -4.69 -1.38 2.98
N GLY A 70 -3.97 -2.38 2.45
CA GLY A 70 -2.84 -2.14 1.54
C GLY A 70 -3.28 -1.41 0.27
N SER A 71 -4.41 -1.81 -0.31
CA SER A 71 -4.98 -1.12 -1.48
C SER A 71 -5.34 0.34 -1.17
N THR A 72 -5.97 0.60 -0.02
CA THR A 72 -6.30 1.96 0.42
C THR A 72 -5.05 2.83 0.61
N ILE A 73 -4.00 2.30 1.25
CA ILE A 73 -2.74 3.02 1.45
C ILE A 73 -2.07 3.34 0.11
N ILE A 74 -2.02 2.37 -0.81
CA ILE A 74 -1.46 2.57 -2.15
C ILE A 74 -2.25 3.65 -2.91
N ASN A 75 -3.58 3.61 -2.85
CA ASN A 75 -4.45 4.60 -3.51
C ASN A 75 -4.23 6.01 -2.92
N ASN A 76 -4.19 6.14 -1.60
CA ASN A 76 -3.96 7.43 -0.94
C ASN A 76 -2.63 8.09 -1.37
N MET A 77 -1.58 7.30 -1.61
CA MET A 77 -0.32 7.84 -2.13
C MET A 77 -0.47 8.41 -3.55
N TRP A 78 -1.18 7.72 -4.44
CA TRP A 78 -1.49 8.23 -5.78
C TRP A 78 -2.34 9.50 -5.73
N ILE A 79 -3.29 9.58 -4.79
CA ILE A 79 -4.09 10.80 -4.57
C ILE A 79 -3.19 11.97 -4.17
N ILE A 80 -2.26 11.78 -3.23
CA ILE A 80 -1.35 12.85 -2.79
C ILE A 80 -0.50 13.36 -3.97
N ILE A 81 0.05 12.46 -4.78
CA ILE A 81 0.84 12.82 -5.96
C ILE A 81 -0.04 13.58 -6.98
N GLY A 82 -1.25 13.09 -7.22
CA GLY A 82 -2.22 13.75 -8.10
C GLY A 82 -2.59 15.16 -7.60
N SER A 83 -2.88 15.31 -6.31
CA SER A 83 -3.18 16.60 -5.68
C SER A 83 -2.01 17.57 -5.77
N TRP A 84 -0.77 17.10 -5.56
CA TRP A 84 0.43 17.90 -5.73
C TRP A 84 0.57 18.40 -7.17
N LEU A 85 0.41 17.51 -8.15
CA LEU A 85 0.49 17.86 -9.57
C LEU A 85 -0.58 18.89 -9.96
N MET A 86 -1.83 18.67 -9.54
CA MET A 86 -2.93 19.59 -9.80
C MET A 86 -2.65 20.97 -9.19
N THR A 87 -2.14 21.03 -7.97
CA THR A 87 -1.78 22.29 -7.32
C THR A 87 -0.78 23.10 -8.15
N HIS A 88 0.27 22.45 -8.68
CA HIS A 88 1.25 23.11 -9.56
C HIS A 88 0.63 23.62 -10.85
N ILE A 89 -0.26 22.83 -11.47
CA ILE A 89 -0.96 23.25 -12.69
C ILE A 89 -1.85 24.47 -12.42
N PHE A 90 -2.58 24.50 -11.31
CA PHE A 90 -3.45 25.63 -10.97
C PHE A 90 -2.64 26.89 -10.61
N THR A 91 -1.58 26.76 -9.81
CA THR A 91 -0.74 27.92 -9.42
C THR A 91 0.00 28.53 -10.61
N THR A 92 0.50 27.72 -11.55
CA THR A 92 1.17 28.23 -12.77
C THR A 92 0.22 28.89 -13.76
N LYS A 93 -1.09 28.64 -13.68
CA LYS A 93 -2.11 29.31 -14.51
C LYS A 93 -2.62 30.62 -13.91
N LEU A 94 -2.36 30.87 -12.62
CA LEU A 94 -2.84 32.04 -11.87
C LEU A 94 -1.73 33.08 -11.61
N ASN A 95 -0.51 32.84 -12.09
CA ASN A 95 0.65 33.73 -11.98
C ASN A 95 1.22 34.01 -13.37
#